data_AF-A0A948SYS7-F1
#
_entry.id   AF-A0A948SYS7-F1
#
_cell.length_a   1.000
_cell.length_b   1.000
_cell.length_c   1.000
_cell.angle_alpha   90.00
_cell.angle_beta   90.00
_cell.angle_gamma   90.00
#
_symmetry.space_group_name_H-M   'P 1'
#
loop_
_entity.id
_entity.type
_entity.pdbx_description
1 polymer ?
#
loop_
_entity_poly.entity_id
_entity_poly.type
_entity_poly.pdbx_seq_one_letter_code
_entity_poly.pdbx_strand_id
1 'polypeptide(L)'
;MQETHSIETADGSSSRAILHQLPRARRKAETARIIRFVFQVLLVVLFDQSLKHLIVSWLSEGQSVPVIAGVFHLTLVYNTGIAFGLLQDHGALLIVFISVSLLTLLFFCRWMMSQG
;
A
#
# COMPACT_ATOMS: atom_id res chain seq x y z
N MET A 1 -25.88 -39.17 44.34
CA MET A 1 -25.48 -39.45 42.96
C MET A 1 -26.60 -38.98 42.04
N GLN A 2 -26.48 -37.75 41.51
CA GLN A 2 -27.00 -37.33 40.21
C GLN A 2 -26.58 -35.88 39.95
N GLU A 3 -25.64 -35.72 39.02
CA GLU A 3 -25.33 -34.49 38.29
C GLU A 3 -26.49 -34.14 37.31
N THR A 4 -26.31 -33.00 36.62
CA THR A 4 -27.06 -32.42 35.48
C THR A 4 -28.02 -31.29 35.89
N HIS A 5 -28.05 -30.11 35.27
CA HIS A 5 -27.36 -29.58 34.10
C HIS A 5 -27.47 -28.04 34.18
N SER A 6 -26.38 -27.34 34.49
CA SER A 6 -26.33 -25.88 34.34
C SER A 6 -26.14 -25.58 32.85
N ILE A 7 -27.23 -25.42 32.10
CA ILE A 7 -27.16 -24.75 30.80
C ILE A 7 -27.09 -23.26 31.09
N GLU A 8 -25.86 -22.81 31.29
CA GLU A 8 -25.49 -21.41 31.35
C GLU A 8 -25.80 -20.81 29.97
N THR A 9 -26.85 -19.99 29.93
CA THR A 9 -27.20 -19.16 28.79
C THR A 9 -26.01 -18.25 28.49
N ALA A 10 -25.25 -18.57 27.45
CA ALA A 10 -24.21 -17.69 26.90
C ALA A 10 -24.90 -16.43 26.33
N ASP A 11 -25.16 -15.50 27.23
CA ASP A 11 -25.77 -14.21 26.97
C ASP A 11 -24.91 -13.43 25.96
N GLY A 12 -25.51 -13.05 24.83
CA GLY A 12 -24.92 -12.18 23.81
C GLY A 12 -24.51 -10.80 24.34
N SER A 13 -24.88 -10.46 25.58
CA SER A 13 -24.37 -9.31 26.34
C SER A 13 -22.88 -9.43 26.66
N SER A 14 -22.38 -10.62 26.98
CA SER A 14 -20.96 -10.84 27.34
C SER A 14 -20.03 -10.58 26.15
N SER A 15 -20.44 -10.96 24.94
CA SER A 15 -19.69 -10.67 23.71
C SER A 15 -19.66 -9.17 23.37
N ARG A 16 -20.73 -8.42 23.67
CA ARG A 16 -20.75 -6.95 23.51
C ARG A 16 -19.93 -6.23 24.58
N ALA A 17 -19.91 -6.75 25.81
CA ALA A 17 -19.12 -6.20 26.91
C ALA A 17 -17.61 -6.33 26.68
N ILE A 18 -17.15 -7.45 26.09
CA ILE A 18 -15.73 -7.69 25.79
C ILE A 18 -15.23 -6.77 24.65
N LEU A 19 -16.07 -6.50 23.64
CA LEU A 19 -15.72 -5.61 22.52
C LEU A 19 -15.54 -4.14 22.94
N HIS A 20 -16.21 -3.71 24.01
CA HIS A 20 -16.09 -2.34 24.53
C HIS A 20 -14.85 -2.12 25.43
N GLN A 21 -14.13 -3.18 25.80
CA GLN A 21 -12.98 -3.14 26.70
C GLN A 21 -11.62 -3.26 26.00
N LEU A 22 -11.55 -3.20 24.67
CA LEU A 22 -10.26 -3.11 23.98
C LEU A 22 -9.54 -1.83 24.44
N PRO A 23 -8.36 -1.93 25.08
CA PRO A 23 -7.73 -0.79 25.73
C PRO A 23 -7.49 0.29 24.69
N ARG A 24 -8.00 1.51 24.94
CA ARG A 24 -7.83 2.69 24.05
C ARG A 24 -6.36 2.88 23.62
N ALA A 25 -5.41 2.42 24.44
CA ALA A 25 -3.98 2.37 24.13
C ALA A 25 -3.62 1.52 22.89
N ARG A 26 -4.24 0.34 22.69
CA ARG A 26 -3.99 -0.52 21.51
C ARG A 26 -4.47 0.16 20.22
N ARG A 27 -5.65 0.79 20.27
CA ARG A 27 -6.21 1.55 19.14
C ARG A 27 -5.34 2.78 18.81
N LYS A 28 -4.89 3.54 19.82
CA LYS A 28 -3.96 4.68 19.63
C LYS A 28 -2.63 4.24 19.01
N ALA A 29 -2.06 3.12 19.45
CA ALA A 29 -0.81 2.59 18.91
C ALA A 29 -0.93 2.11 17.45
N GLU A 30 -2.09 1.57 17.07
CA GLU A 30 -2.40 1.20 15.68
C GLU A 30 -2.60 2.44 14.79
N THR A 31 -3.39 3.42 15.23
CA THR A 31 -3.54 4.70 14.53
C THR A 31 -2.19 5.40 14.34
N ALA A 32 -1.35 5.43 15.37
CA ALA A 32 -0.01 6.01 15.28
C ALA A 32 0.91 5.24 14.31
N ARG A 33 0.74 3.92 14.15
CA ARG A 33 1.47 3.13 13.15
C ARG A 33 1.01 3.47 11.74
N ILE A 34 -0.31 3.56 11.51
CA ILE A 34 -0.88 3.94 10.21
C ILE A 34 -0.43 5.35 9.83
N ILE A 35 -0.51 6.32 10.75
CA ILE A 35 -0.06 7.70 10.49
C ILE A 35 1.43 7.72 10.13
N ARG A 36 2.27 6.99 10.86
CA ARG A 36 3.71 6.88 10.55
C ARG A 36 3.94 6.29 9.15
N PHE A 37 3.22 5.25 8.79
CA PHE A 37 3.32 4.63 7.46
C PHE A 37 2.86 5.59 6.35
N VAL A 38 1.70 6.21 6.49
CA VAL A 38 1.19 7.20 5.52
C VAL A 38 2.16 8.37 5.36
N PHE A 39 2.74 8.84 6.46
CA PHE A 39 3.75 9.88 6.43
C PHE A 39 4.99 9.46 5.61
N GLN A 40 5.49 8.24 5.81
CA GLN A 40 6.62 7.71 5.02
C GLN A 40 6.28 7.60 3.54
N VAL A 41 5.11 7.08 3.20
CA VAL A 41 4.63 7.00 1.81
C VAL A 41 4.57 8.41 1.20
N LEU A 42 4.02 9.38 1.92
CA LEU A 42 3.93 10.75 1.45
C LEU A 42 5.31 11.36 1.19
N LEU A 43 6.28 11.14 2.08
CA LEU A 43 7.65 11.62 1.88
C LEU A 43 8.27 11.05 0.61
N VAL A 44 8.11 9.73 0.37
CA VAL A 44 8.64 9.08 -0.84
C VAL A 44 7.99 9.65 -2.10
N VAL A 45 6.68 9.80 -2.12
CA VAL A 45 5.94 10.36 -3.27
C VAL A 45 6.34 11.81 -3.53
N LEU A 46 6.43 12.64 -2.49
CA LEU A 46 6.85 14.03 -2.64
C LEU A 46 8.28 14.14 -3.15
N PHE A 47 9.19 13.32 -2.64
CA PHE A 47 10.58 13.28 -3.08
C PHE A 47 10.70 12.85 -4.55
N ASP A 48 10.03 11.76 -4.93
CA ASP A 48 10.02 11.24 -6.30
C ASP A 48 9.47 12.27 -7.30
N GLN A 49 8.31 12.87 -7.01
CA GLN A 49 7.69 13.85 -7.89
C GLN A 49 8.48 15.15 -7.99
N SER A 50 9.10 15.60 -6.88
CA SER A 50 9.96 16.78 -6.87
C SER A 50 11.22 16.57 -7.70
N LEU A 51 11.85 15.39 -7.58
CA LEU A 51 13.03 15.04 -8.36
C LEU A 51 12.70 14.92 -9.86
N LYS A 52 11.59 14.26 -10.22
CA LYS A 52 11.13 14.20 -11.61
C LYS A 52 10.90 15.59 -12.21
N HIS A 53 10.23 16.46 -11.46
CA HIS A 53 9.99 17.83 -11.90
C HIS A 53 11.30 18.60 -12.13
N LEU A 54 12.26 18.49 -11.20
CA LEU A 54 13.57 19.10 -11.35
C LEU A 54 14.30 18.57 -12.60
N ILE A 55 14.33 17.26 -12.79
CA ILE A 55 15.01 16.61 -13.92
C ILE A 55 14.38 17.02 -15.26
N VAL A 56 13.06 17.04 -15.38
CA VAL A 56 12.37 17.49 -16.61
C VAL A 56 12.62 18.97 -16.89
N SER A 57 12.81 19.80 -15.86
CA SER A 57 13.14 21.22 -16.05
C SER A 57 14.60 21.48 -16.43
N TRP A 58 15.49 20.51 -16.22
CA TRP A 58 16.94 20.67 -16.38
C TRP A 58 17.51 19.90 -17.58
N LEU A 59 16.94 18.76 -17.93
CA LEU A 59 17.40 17.90 -19.02
C LEU A 59 16.39 17.89 -20.18
N SER A 60 16.92 17.82 -21.40
CA SER A 60 16.14 17.44 -22.59
C SER A 60 15.98 15.91 -22.66
N GLU A 61 14.97 15.43 -23.37
CA GLU A 61 14.76 13.99 -23.57
C GLU A 61 16.02 13.32 -24.18
N GLY A 62 16.44 12.20 -23.59
CA GLY A 62 17.65 11.47 -23.99
C GLY A 62 18.96 12.10 -23.52
N GLN A 63 18.94 13.31 -22.95
CA GLN A 63 20.14 13.94 -22.42
C GLN A 63 20.64 13.18 -21.19
N SER A 64 21.96 13.00 -21.11
CA SER A 64 22.64 12.34 -19.99
C SER A 64 23.71 13.25 -19.38
N VAL A 65 23.70 13.38 -18.05
CA VAL A 65 24.69 14.17 -17.29
C VAL A 65 25.37 13.28 -16.25
N PRO A 66 26.72 13.20 -16.23
CA PRO A 66 27.43 12.42 -15.23
C PRO A 66 27.30 13.07 -13.84
N VAL A 67 26.91 12.27 -12.85
CA VAL A 67 26.97 12.65 -11.43
C VAL A 67 28.26 12.13 -10.80
N ILE A 68 28.61 10.87 -11.12
CA ILE A 68 29.92 10.29 -10.82
C ILE A 68 30.50 9.83 -12.14
N ALA A 69 31.54 10.52 -12.60
CA ALA A 69 32.16 10.26 -13.90
C ALA A 69 32.51 8.77 -14.06
N GLY A 70 32.01 8.14 -15.12
CA GLY A 70 32.26 6.74 -15.45
C GLY A 70 31.44 5.71 -14.64
N VAL A 71 30.64 6.12 -13.65
CA VAL A 71 29.88 5.21 -12.79
C VAL A 71 28.38 5.49 -12.81
N PHE A 72 28.00 6.76 -12.65
CA PHE A 72 26.59 7.15 -12.47
C PHE A 72 26.24 8.37 -13.31
N HIS A 73 25.22 8.21 -14.14
CA HIS A 73 24.70 9.25 -15.02
C HIS A 73 23.20 9.43 -14.78
N LEU A 74 22.76 10.68 -14.77
CA LEU A 74 21.35 11.04 -14.80
C LEU A 74 20.93 11.20 -16.25
N THR A 75 20.00 10.36 -16.70
CA THR A 75 19.45 10.41 -18.06
C THR A 75 17.95 10.61 -17.99
N LEU A 76 17.41 11.58 -18.72
CA LEU A 76 15.96 11.75 -18.83
C LEU A 76 15.41 10.83 -19.92
N VAL A 77 14.62 9.85 -19.51
CA VAL A 77 13.92 8.90 -20.40
C VAL A 77 12.46 8.81 -19.98
N TYR A 78 11.54 8.91 -20.94
CA TYR A 78 10.12 8.69 -20.71
C TYR A 78 9.77 7.23 -20.99
N ASN A 79 9.34 6.50 -19.97
CA ASN A 79 8.81 5.15 -20.14
C ASN A 79 7.30 5.22 -20.37
N THR A 80 6.83 5.00 -21.60
CA THR A 80 5.39 4.94 -21.92
C THR A 80 4.76 3.56 -21.68
N GLY A 81 5.57 2.57 -21.26
CA GLY A 81 5.15 1.24 -20.85
C GLY A 81 5.48 0.92 -19.39
N ILE A 82 5.58 -0.37 -19.05
CA ILE A 82 6.13 -0.84 -17.76
C ILE A 82 7.63 -1.18 -17.92
N ALA A 83 8.21 -1.98 -17.01
CA ALA A 83 9.60 -2.40 -17.10
C ALA A 83 9.93 -2.99 -18.49
N PHE A 84 11.10 -2.62 -19.03
CA PHE A 84 11.59 -3.06 -20.35
C PHE A 84 10.73 -2.66 -21.56
N GLY A 85 9.87 -1.63 -21.43
CA GLY A 85 9.02 -1.17 -22.52
C GLY A 85 7.85 -2.12 -22.84
N LEU A 86 7.54 -3.06 -21.94
CA LEU A 86 6.35 -3.90 -22.13
C LEU A 86 5.10 -3.02 -22.11
N LEU A 87 4.16 -3.32 -23.02
CA LEU A 87 2.90 -2.57 -23.20
C LEU A 87 3.12 -1.06 -23.49
N GLN A 88 4.23 -0.72 -24.14
CA GLN A 88 4.49 0.63 -24.64
C GLN A 88 3.31 1.12 -25.49
N ASP A 89 2.89 2.37 -25.29
CA ASP A 89 1.79 3.03 -26.02
C ASP A 89 0.39 2.40 -25.80
N HIS A 90 0.28 1.43 -24.88
CA HIS A 90 -0.97 0.74 -24.53
C HIS A 90 -1.44 1.12 -23.12
N GLY A 91 -1.41 2.41 -22.80
CA GLY A 91 -1.72 2.94 -21.46
C GLY A 91 -3.09 2.50 -20.91
N ALA A 92 -4.11 2.39 -21.77
CA ALA A 92 -5.42 1.89 -21.36
C ALA A 92 -5.37 0.43 -20.88
N LEU A 93 -4.63 -0.45 -21.57
CA LEU A 93 -4.45 -1.84 -21.14
C LEU A 93 -3.69 -1.91 -19.82
N LEU A 94 -2.67 -1.07 -19.64
CA LEU A 94 -1.94 -0.98 -18.38
C LEU A 94 -2.84 -0.63 -17.20
N ILE A 95 -3.72 0.36 -17.36
CA ILE A 95 -4.69 0.74 -16.33
C ILE A 95 -5.61 -0.44 -16.00
N VAL A 96 -6.10 -1.16 -17.02
CA VAL A 96 -6.95 -2.34 -16.81
C VAL A 96 -6.20 -3.42 -16.04
N PHE A 97 -4.97 -3.78 -16.43
CA PHE A 97 -4.17 -4.80 -15.75
C PHE A 97 -3.88 -4.44 -14.29
N ILE A 98 -3.46 -3.20 -14.02
CA ILE A 98 -3.19 -2.72 -12.66
C ILE A 98 -4.47 -2.75 -11.81
N SER A 99 -5.58 -2.28 -12.38
CA SER A 99 -6.88 -2.26 -11.68
C SER A 99 -7.36 -3.66 -11.34
N VAL A 100 -7.32 -4.58 -12.30
CA VAL A 100 -7.70 -5.99 -12.09
C VAL A 100 -6.80 -6.64 -11.05
N SER A 101 -5.48 -6.47 -11.15
CA SER A 101 -4.52 -7.03 -10.19
C SER A 101 -4.78 -6.53 -8.77
N LEU A 102 -5.02 -5.23 -8.61
CA LEU A 102 -5.34 -4.63 -7.30
C LEU A 102 -6.66 -5.17 -6.74
N LEU A 103 -7.71 -5.25 -7.56
CA LEU A 103 -9.00 -5.82 -7.14
C LEU A 103 -8.87 -7.28 -6.72
N THR A 104 -8.11 -8.09 -7.47
CA THR A 104 -7.83 -9.49 -7.14
C THR A 104 -7.08 -9.58 -5.81
N LEU A 105 -6.06 -8.76 -5.59
CA LEU A 105 -5.33 -8.72 -4.32
C LEU A 105 -6.24 -8.35 -3.15
N LEU A 106 -7.06 -7.30 -3.30
CA LEU A 106 -8.01 -6.88 -2.27
C LEU A 106 -9.06 -7.95 -1.97
N PHE A 107 -9.58 -8.61 -3.01
CA PHE A 107 -10.51 -9.73 -2.87
C PHE A 107 -9.85 -10.89 -2.10
N PHE A 108 -8.65 -11.29 -2.50
CA PHE A 108 -7.89 -12.36 -1.84
C PHE A 108 -7.57 -12.02 -0.39
N CYS A 109 -7.13 -10.79 -0.10
CA CYS A 109 -6.89 -10.32 1.26
C CYS A 109 -8.18 -10.35 2.10
N ARG A 110 -9.32 -9.89 1.57
CA ARG A 110 -10.61 -9.99 2.27
C ARG A 110 -11.01 -11.44 2.54
N TRP A 111 -10.87 -12.31 1.54
CA TRP A 111 -11.20 -13.72 1.67
C TRP A 111 -10.35 -14.40 2.74
N MET A 112 -9.04 -14.17 2.73
CA MET A 112 -8.11 -14.70 3.73
C MET A 112 -8.45 -14.20 5.15
N MET A 113 -8.76 -12.92 5.32
CA MET A 113 -9.17 -12.37 6.63
C MET A 113 -10.53 -12.88 7.10
N SER A 114 -11.40 -13.32 6.19
CA SER A 114 -12.71 -13.90 6.55
C SER A 114 -12.62 -15.34 7.05
N GLN A 115 -11.49 -16.01 6.83
CA GLN A 115 -11.30 -17.44 7.17
C GLN A 115 -10.55 -17.64 8.49
N GLY A 116 -10.23 -16.57 9.23
CA GLY A 116 -9.64 -16.60 10.57
C GLY A 116 -10.59 -16.05 11.61
#